data_AF-A0A971EH02-F1
#
_entry.id   AF-A0A971EH02-F1
#
_cell.length_a   1.000
_cell.length_b   1.000
_cell.length_c   1.000
_cell.angle_alpha   90.00
_cell.angle_beta   90.00
_cell.angle_gamma   90.00
#
_symmetry.space_group_name_H-M   'P 1'
#
loop_
_entity.id
_entity.type
_entity.pdbx_description
1 polymer ?
#
loop_
_entity_poly.entity_id
_entity_poly.type
_entity_poly.pdbx_seq_one_letter_code
_entity_poly.pdbx_strand_id
1 'polypeptide(L)'
;MQISRFEHVNGIPVEEKVEEWVETYFHNMMTVLNSFLSYVDIAVAVDRLKSIPFDKLVREELEGESEAVLTIAVNKIQELAEAEISFQESYLNP
;
A
#
# COMPACT_ATOMS: atom_id res chain seq x y z
N MET A 1 26.68 0.05 -1.40
CA MET A 1 25.91 -0.18 -2.64
C MET A 1 24.90 -1.25 -2.32
N GLN A 2 23.64 -0.86 -2.14
CA GLN A 2 22.53 -1.79 -2.03
C GLN A 2 22.12 -2.15 -3.45
N ILE A 3 21.99 -3.45 -3.74
CA ILE A 3 21.45 -3.90 -5.01
C ILE A 3 19.93 -3.73 -4.91
N SER A 4 19.34 -3.04 -5.90
CA SER A 4 17.89 -2.86 -6.01
C SER A 4 17.16 -4.21 -5.91
N ARG A 5 16.06 -4.23 -5.17
CA ARG A 5 15.12 -5.37 -5.09
C ARG A 5 14.43 -5.62 -6.42
N PHE A 6 14.34 -4.59 -7.27
CA PHE A 6 13.56 -4.62 -8.51
C PHE A 6 14.44 -4.68 -9.75
N GLU A 7 13.93 -5.36 -10.77
CA GLU A 7 14.51 -5.36 -12.11
C GLU A 7 14.49 -3.96 -12.71
N HIS A 8 15.57 -3.62 -13.42
CA HIS A 8 15.69 -2.37 -14.16
C HIS A 8 16.04 -2.66 -15.62
N VAL A 9 15.32 -2.03 -16.55
CA VAL A 9 15.63 -2.05 -17.98
C VAL A 9 16.11 -0.66 -18.38
N ASN A 10 17.34 -0.57 -18.88
CA ASN A 10 18.01 0.71 -19.20
C ASN A 10 18.07 1.69 -18.01
N GLY A 11 18.20 1.17 -16.79
CA GLY A 11 18.26 1.99 -15.57
C GLY A 11 16.92 2.53 -15.08
N ILE A 12 15.80 2.13 -15.72
CA ILE A 12 14.44 2.45 -15.31
C ILE A 12 13.85 1.21 -14.63
N PRO A 13 13.25 1.32 -13.44
CA PRO A 13 12.59 0.18 -12.79
C PRO A 13 11.44 -0.33 -13.66
N VAL A 14 11.28 -1.65 -13.70
CA VAL A 14 10.11 -2.29 -14.34
C VAL A 14 8.89 -2.04 -13.46
N GLU A 15 8.03 -1.11 -13.89
CA GLU A 15 6.87 -0.63 -13.15
C GLU A 15 5.96 -1.76 -12.64
N GLU A 16 5.55 -2.66 -13.53
CA GLU A 16 4.73 -3.83 -13.21
C GLU A 16 5.31 -4.66 -12.05
N LYS A 17 6.64 -4.80 -11.98
CA LYS A 17 7.29 -5.56 -10.90
C LYS A 17 7.28 -4.85 -9.56
N VAL A 18 7.33 -3.51 -9.58
CA VAL A 18 7.17 -2.71 -8.37
C VAL A 18 5.71 -2.78 -7.91
N GLU A 19 4.75 -2.64 -8.83
CA GLU A 19 3.32 -2.70 -8.53
C GLU A 19 2.89 -4.06 -7.98
N GLU A 20 3.29 -5.17 -8.61
CA GLU A 20 3.02 -6.54 -8.14
C GLU A 20 3.50 -6.74 -6.68
N TRP A 21 4.67 -6.18 -6.36
CA TRP A 21 5.20 -6.23 -5.01
C TRP A 21 4.37 -5.40 -4.03
N VAL A 22 3.96 -4.19 -4.43
CA VAL A 22 3.11 -3.31 -3.61
C VAL A 22 1.75 -3.95 -3.33
N GLU A 23 1.13 -4.57 -4.35
CA GLU A 23 -0.13 -5.30 -4.19
C GLU A 23 0.00 -6.44 -3.18
N THR A 24 1.09 -7.20 -3.26
CA THR A 24 1.39 -8.27 -2.30
C THR A 24 1.60 -7.71 -0.89
N TYR A 25 2.37 -6.63 -0.77
CA TYR A 25 2.62 -5.94 0.50
C TYR A 25 1.31 -5.43 1.13
N PHE A 26 0.48 -4.75 0.34
CA PHE A 26 -0.83 -4.24 0.76
C PHE A 26 -1.74 -5.37 1.21
N HIS A 27 -1.84 -6.46 0.44
CA HIS A 27 -2.67 -7.61 0.78
C HIS A 27 -2.26 -8.25 2.12
N ASN A 28 -0.95 -8.42 2.34
CA ASN A 28 -0.43 -8.96 3.60
C ASN A 28 -0.75 -8.04 4.79
N MET A 29 -0.56 -6.73 4.62
CA MET A 29 -0.91 -5.73 5.63
C MET A 29 -2.42 -5.73 5.93
N MET A 30 -3.28 -5.73 4.91
CA MET A 30 -4.73 -5.77 5.07
C MET A 30 -5.20 -7.06 5.74
N THR A 31 -4.56 -8.20 5.47
CA THR A 31 -4.86 -9.46 6.17
C THR A 31 -4.65 -9.32 7.67
N VAL A 32 -3.54 -8.69 8.07
CA VAL A 32 -3.24 -8.41 9.48
C VAL A 32 -4.24 -7.41 10.06
N LEU A 33 -4.48 -6.28 9.37
CA LEU A 33 -5.42 -5.25 9.82
C LEU A 33 -6.85 -5.78 9.99
N ASN A 34 -7.34 -6.59 9.05
CA ASN A 34 -8.66 -7.19 9.11
C ASN A 34 -8.85 -8.07 10.35
N SER A 35 -7.79 -8.75 10.80
CA SER A 35 -7.84 -9.50 12.06
C SER A 35 -8.09 -8.61 13.28
N PHE A 36 -7.65 -7.35 13.25
CA PHE A 36 -7.87 -6.37 14.31
C PHE A 36 -9.18 -5.57 14.14
N LEU A 37 -9.54 -5.25 12.90
CA LEU A 37 -10.67 -4.38 12.58
C LEU A 37 -12.02 -5.11 12.52
N SER A 38 -12.02 -6.43 12.33
CA SER A 38 -13.26 -7.22 12.27
C SER A 38 -14.12 -7.22 13.54
N TYR A 39 -13.56 -6.78 14.68
CA TYR A 39 -14.26 -6.71 15.97
C TYR A 39 -14.84 -5.34 16.30
N VAL A 40 -14.62 -4.33 15.47
CA VAL A 40 -15.12 -2.97 15.69
C VAL A 40 -16.23 -2.61 14.70
N ASP A 41 -16.99 -1.58 15.06
CA ASP A 41 -17.98 -0.99 14.16
C ASP A 41 -17.31 -0.52 12.85
N ILE A 42 -18.02 -0.66 11.73
CA ILE A 42 -17.49 -0.32 10.41
C ILE A 42 -17.08 1.16 10.28
N ALA A 43 -17.76 2.09 10.94
CA ALA A 43 -17.35 3.49 10.96
C ALA A 43 -15.99 3.66 11.66
N VAL A 44 -15.78 2.92 12.76
CA VAL A 44 -14.50 2.91 13.49
C VAL A 44 -13.40 2.23 12.67
N ALA A 45 -13.73 1.17 11.93
CA ALA A 45 -12.77 0.50 11.04
C ALA A 45 -12.29 1.44 9.92
N VAL A 46 -13.22 2.13 9.26
CA VAL A 46 -12.95 3.12 8.21
C VAL A 46 -12.09 4.27 8.74
N ASP A 47 -12.46 4.86 9.88
CA ASP A 47 -11.69 5.96 10.48
C ASP A 47 -10.25 5.54 10.82
N ARG A 48 -10.07 4.31 11.30
CA ARG A 48 -8.73 3.76 11.57
C ARG A 48 -7.94 3.54 10.29
N LEU A 49 -8.53 2.98 9.24
CA LEU A 49 -7.86 2.77 7.95
C LEU A 49 -7.39 4.10 7.36
N LYS A 50 -8.23 5.14 7.39
CA LYS A 50 -7.87 6.49 6.92
C LYS A 50 -6.70 7.12 7.68
N SER A 51 -6.47 6.70 8.92
CA SER A 51 -5.37 7.22 9.74
C SER A 51 -4.02 6.55 9.45
N ILE A 52 -4.01 5.46 8.66
CA ILE A 52 -2.79 4.71 8.35
C ILE A 52 -1.95 5.50 7.33
N PRO A 53 -0.68 5.79 7.62
CA PRO A 53 0.20 6.49 6.69
C PRO A 53 0.83 5.50 5.69
N PHE A 54 0.00 4.94 4.79
CA PHE A 54 0.42 3.89 3.84
C PHE A 54 1.63 4.29 2.98
N ASP A 55 1.71 5.55 2.58
CA ASP A 55 2.83 6.12 1.83
C ASP A 55 4.14 6.08 2.61
N LYS A 56 4.11 6.35 3.92
CA LYS A 56 5.31 6.28 4.77
C LYS A 56 5.73 4.84 5.01
N LEU A 57 4.78 3.95 5.28
CA LEU A 57 5.05 2.54 5.54
C LEU A 57 5.73 1.87 4.33
N VAL A 58 5.24 2.13 3.11
CA VAL A 58 5.88 1.58 1.91
C VAL A 58 7.27 2.17 1.65
N ARG A 59 7.47 3.46 1.96
CA ARG A 59 8.80 4.11 1.84
C ARG A 59 9.81 3.55 2.83
N GLU A 60 9.39 3.29 4.06
CA GLU A 60 10.22 2.65 5.08
C GLU A 60 10.62 1.23 4.67
N GLU A 61 9.67 0.44 4.14
CA GLU A 61 9.95 -0.92 3.67
C GLU A 61 10.92 -0.97 2.48
N LEU A 62 10.90 0.07 1.64
CA LEU A 62 11.75 0.23 0.47
C LEU A 62 12.96 1.16 0.71
N GLU A 63 13.39 1.32 1.97
CA GLU A 63 14.57 2.12 2.29
C GLU A 63 15.80 1.67 1.49
N GLY A 64 16.47 2.64 0.86
CA GLY A 64 17.64 2.43 0.01
C GLY A 64 17.33 2.17 -1.47
N GLU A 65 16.06 2.09 -1.87
CA GLU A 65 15.65 2.07 -3.28
C GLU A 65 15.74 3.44 -3.94
N SER A 66 15.66 3.44 -5.28
CA SER A 66 15.65 4.69 -6.07
C SER A 66 14.34 5.46 -5.91
N GLU A 67 14.37 6.78 -6.07
CA GLU A 67 13.15 7.62 -6.06
C GLU A 67 12.14 7.22 -7.13
N ALA A 68 12.59 6.64 -8.25
CA ALA A 68 11.70 6.13 -9.29
C ALA A 68 10.87 4.94 -8.78
N VAL A 69 11.51 3.99 -8.09
CA VAL A 69 10.84 2.87 -7.43
C VAL A 69 9.89 3.37 -6.35
N LEU A 70 10.36 4.29 -5.49
CA LEU A 70 9.54 4.85 -4.41
C LEU A 70 8.29 5.57 -4.95
N THR A 71 8.42 6.28 -6.07
CA THR A 71 7.30 6.97 -6.70
C THR A 71 6.24 5.99 -7.18
N ILE A 72 6.65 4.94 -7.91
CA ILE A 72 5.73 3.89 -8.38
C ILE A 72 5.04 3.22 -7.18
N ALA A 73 5.81 2.86 -6.17
CA ALA A 73 5.29 2.18 -4.99
C ALA A 73 4.30 3.02 -4.19
N VAL A 74 4.58 4.31 -4.01
CA VAL A 74 3.70 5.23 -3.29
C VAL A 74 2.42 5.50 -4.07
N ASN A 75 2.49 5.67 -5.38
CA ASN A 75 1.29 5.87 -6.20
C ASN A 75 0.38 4.63 -6.10
N LYS A 76 0.95 3.44 -6.25
CA LYS A 76 0.19 2.20 -6.20
C LYS A 76 -0.41 1.92 -4.82
N ILE A 77 0.33 2.15 -3.73
CA ILE A 77 -0.21 1.92 -2.37
C ILE A 77 -1.36 2.88 -2.06
N GLN A 78 -1.28 4.12 -2.55
CA GLN A 78 -2.35 5.12 -2.37
C GLN A 78 -3.60 4.73 -3.16
N GLU A 79 -3.45 4.31 -4.42
CA GLU A 79 -4.57 3.80 -5.23
C GLU A 79 -5.30 2.65 -4.52
N LEU A 80 -4.56 1.66 -4.03
CA LEU A 80 -5.13 0.50 -3.33
C LEU A 80 -5.83 0.91 -2.02
N ALA A 81 -5.19 1.79 -1.24
CA ALA A 81 -5.76 2.28 0.01
C ALA A 81 -7.04 3.08 -0.22
N GLU A 82 -7.07 3.95 -1.22
CA GLU A 82 -8.25 4.74 -1.60
C GLU A 82 -9.40 3.83 -2.04
N ALA A 83 -9.12 2.83 -2.87
CA ALA A 83 -10.14 1.86 -3.32
C ALA A 83 -10.74 1.07 -2.14
N GLU A 84 -9.89 0.57 -1.23
CA GLU A 84 -10.33 -0.18 -0.05
C GLU A 84 -11.16 0.69 0.91
N ILE A 85 -10.70 1.91 1.18
CA ILE A 85 -11.43 2.86 2.04
C ILE A 85 -12.79 3.21 1.42
N SER A 86 -12.81 3.53 0.12
CA SER A 86 -14.06 3.86 -0.59
C SER A 86 -15.05 2.69 -0.58
N PHE A 87 -14.55 1.46 -0.73
CA PHE A 87 -15.38 0.28 -0.64
C PHE A 87 -16.01 0.13 0.75
N GLN A 88 -15.22 0.28 1.82
CA GLN A 88 -15.73 0.18 3.18
C GLN A 88 -16.69 1.33 3.55
N GLU A 89 -16.43 2.55 3.05
CA GLU A 89 -17.32 3.70 3.22
C GLU A 89 -18.70 3.50 2.60
N SER A 90 -18.80 2.71 1.52
CA SER A 90 -20.09 2.44 0.86
C SER A 90 -21.11 1.76 1.79
N TYR A 91 -20.64 1.06 2.82
CA TYR A 91 -21.50 0.44 3.82
C TYR A 91 -21.99 1.41 4.92
N LEU A 92 -21.42 2.61 5.01
CA LEU A 92 -21.83 3.64 5.99
C LEU A 92 -23.06 4.43 5.53
N ASN A 93 -23.31 4.49 4.23
CA ASN A 93 -24.48 5.13 3.62
C ASN A 93 -25.13 4.17 2.60
N PRO A 94 -25.76 3.06 3.07
CA PRO A 94 -26.28 2.00 2.22
C PRO A 94 -27.53 2.40 1.41
#